data_AF-A0A174B731-F1
#
_entry.id   AF-A0A174B731-F1
#
_cell.length_a   1.000
_cell.length_b   1.000
_cell.length_c   1.000
_cell.angle_alpha   90.00
_cell.angle_beta   90.00
_cell.angle_gamma   90.00
#
_symmetry.space_group_name_H-M   'P 1'
#
loop_
_entity.id
_entity.type
_entity.pdbx_description
1 polymer ?
#
loop_
_entity_poly.entity_id
_entity_poly.type
_entity_poly.pdbx_seq_one_letter_code
_entity_poly.pdbx_strand_id
1 'polypeptide(L)'
;MLYLITDTYLGHQNMLKSCGRPARFTNLILDNCRKMVRSNDTLIHLGDVVWNEEELMRFMKLPGHKVLVRGNHDKKSTPYYMEAGFDLVVDSMMMTLQGIQILFLYVPQYGHTADINIHGHQHDLHYEDVFHRYWPLALEHMGDKPLPLDDKTVGVLQSWGKRGRNPSKKEIYALHQGYLGAATTRDYIGNTKAAMPKPLCFWADDGTEHMVGNDDAACFHYHTGCIFLAMQRDIFEQQLGEQTYTAVQLPWEGARFTQPYRIIEQQAGTVRSESSPFASNMVLCWFHVAGFAGK
;
A
#
# COMPACT_ATOMS: atom_id res chain seq x y z
N MET A 1 17.98 -13.88 10.90
CA MET A 1 17.76 -12.78 9.95
C MET A 1 16.27 -12.60 9.73
N LEU A 2 15.80 -11.39 9.41
CA LEU A 2 14.42 -11.16 8.96
C LEU A 2 14.38 -11.06 7.43
N TYR A 3 13.43 -11.75 6.81
CA TYR A 3 13.13 -11.64 5.39
C TYR A 3 11.67 -11.22 5.19
N LEU A 4 11.44 -10.41 4.17
CA LEU A 4 10.13 -9.93 3.76
C LEU A 4 9.76 -10.52 2.40
N ILE A 5 8.54 -11.00 2.27
CA ILE A 5 7.96 -11.37 0.97
C ILE A 5 6.47 -11.00 0.97
N THR A 6 5.87 -10.84 -0.21
CA THR A 6 4.48 -10.43 -0.35
C THR A 6 3.89 -11.01 -1.62
N ASP A 7 2.56 -11.07 -1.72
CA ASP A 7 1.83 -11.31 -2.95
C ASP A 7 2.35 -12.54 -3.72
N THR A 8 2.66 -13.64 -3.04
CA THR A 8 3.24 -14.80 -3.74
C THR A 8 2.21 -15.50 -4.61
N TYR A 9 0.92 -15.42 -4.26
CA TYR A 9 -0.20 -15.95 -5.05
C TYR A 9 0.11 -17.36 -5.60
N LEU A 10 0.74 -18.21 -4.79
CA LEU A 10 1.27 -19.49 -5.27
C LEU A 10 0.13 -20.34 -5.83
N GLY A 11 0.31 -20.77 -7.09
CA GLY A 11 -0.69 -21.58 -7.80
C GLY A 11 -1.78 -20.77 -8.53
N HIS A 12 -1.76 -19.44 -8.47
CA HIS A 12 -2.72 -18.60 -9.20
C HIS A 12 -2.25 -18.33 -10.64
N GLN A 13 -2.77 -19.10 -11.59
CA GLN A 13 -2.36 -18.98 -13.00
C GLN A 13 -2.71 -17.63 -13.65
N ASN A 14 -3.63 -16.85 -13.08
CA ASN A 14 -3.96 -15.53 -13.60
C ASN A 14 -2.80 -14.54 -13.45
N MET A 15 -1.87 -14.77 -12.51
CA MET A 15 -0.71 -13.89 -12.30
C MET A 15 0.22 -13.81 -13.51
N LEU A 16 0.21 -14.83 -14.38
CA LEU A 16 0.94 -14.80 -15.65
C LEU A 16 0.45 -13.65 -16.54
N LYS A 17 -0.87 -13.46 -16.59
CA LYS A 17 -1.50 -12.43 -17.44
C LYS A 17 -1.57 -11.08 -16.73
N SER A 18 -1.96 -11.06 -15.47
CA SER A 18 -2.22 -9.81 -14.72
C SER A 18 -0.93 -9.06 -14.35
N CYS A 19 0.13 -9.79 -14.02
CA CYS A 19 1.39 -9.24 -13.51
C CYS A 19 2.62 -9.67 -14.32
N GLY A 20 2.41 -10.39 -15.44
CA GLY A 20 3.51 -10.79 -16.32
C GLY A 20 4.47 -11.81 -15.71
N ARG A 21 4.04 -12.56 -14.68
CA ARG A 21 4.89 -13.55 -14.01
C ARG A 21 5.29 -14.70 -14.95
N PRO A 22 6.48 -15.29 -14.79
CA PRO A 22 6.88 -16.44 -15.57
C PRO A 22 5.96 -17.65 -15.31
N ALA A 23 5.78 -18.52 -16.30
CA ALA A 23 4.87 -19.68 -16.18
C ALA A 23 5.17 -20.61 -14.98
N ARG A 24 6.43 -20.63 -14.52
CA ARG A 24 6.89 -21.42 -13.37
C ARG A 24 7.09 -20.58 -12.10
N PHE A 25 6.46 -19.40 -11.97
CA PHE A 25 6.69 -18.46 -10.87
C PHE A 25 6.56 -19.10 -9.48
N THR A 26 5.55 -19.97 -9.27
CA THR A 26 5.39 -20.72 -8.01
C THR A 26 6.68 -21.45 -7.62
N ASN A 27 7.28 -22.19 -8.54
CA ASN A 27 8.51 -22.93 -8.28
C ASN A 27 9.70 -21.99 -8.06
N LEU A 28 9.79 -20.93 -8.86
CA LEU A 28 10.87 -19.95 -8.78
C LEU A 28 10.89 -19.26 -7.41
N ILE A 29 9.74 -18.82 -6.92
CA ILE A 29 9.58 -18.20 -5.59
C ILE A 29 10.02 -19.19 -4.50
N LEU A 30 9.48 -20.41 -4.52
CA LEU A 30 9.81 -21.43 -3.51
C LEU A 30 11.31 -21.76 -3.51
N ASP A 31 11.93 -21.86 -4.69
CA ASP A 31 13.37 -22.14 -4.81
C ASP A 31 14.23 -20.96 -4.35
N ASN A 32 13.81 -19.72 -4.62
CA ASN A 32 14.47 -18.52 -4.11
C ASN A 32 14.37 -18.44 -2.58
N CYS A 33 13.20 -18.72 -2.00
CA CYS A 33 13.03 -18.79 -0.55
C CYS A 33 13.95 -19.85 0.08
N ARG A 34 14.02 -21.07 -0.49
CA ARG A 34 14.92 -22.13 0.01
C ARG A 34 16.40 -21.76 -0.06
N LYS A 35 16.81 -20.99 -1.06
CA LYS A 35 18.20 -20.55 -1.24
C LYS A 35 18.60 -19.45 -0.25
N MET A 36 17.65 -18.59 0.14
CA MET A 36 17.94 -17.37 0.91
C MET A 36 17.66 -17.52 2.40
N VAL A 37 16.57 -18.18 2.76
CA VAL A 37 16.09 -18.29 4.15
C VAL A 37 16.71 -19.54 4.79
N ARG A 38 17.28 -19.39 6.00
CA ARG A 38 17.79 -20.51 6.81
C ARG A 38 16.79 -20.90 7.89
N SER A 39 17.00 -22.05 8.52
CA SER A 39 16.07 -22.60 9.53
C SER A 39 15.86 -21.70 10.75
N ASN A 40 16.84 -20.87 11.11
CA ASN A 40 16.79 -19.93 12.23
C ASN A 40 16.44 -18.49 11.81
N ASP A 41 16.11 -18.28 10.54
CA ASP A 41 15.61 -16.99 10.06
C ASP A 41 14.09 -16.90 10.20
N THR A 42 13.55 -15.69 10.11
CA THR A 42 12.11 -15.44 10.07
C THR A 42 11.72 -14.88 8.71
N LEU A 43 10.75 -15.52 8.05
CA LEU A 43 10.11 -15.04 6.83
C LEU A 43 8.76 -14.42 7.19
N ILE A 44 8.66 -13.10 7.06
CA ILE A 44 7.43 -12.33 7.22
C ILE A 44 6.79 -12.21 5.84
N HIS A 45 5.60 -12.80 5.69
CA HIS A 45 4.79 -12.71 4.49
C HIS A 45 3.73 -11.62 4.67
N LEU A 46 3.78 -10.59 3.82
CA LEU A 46 2.75 -9.55 3.73
C LEU A 46 1.69 -10.01 2.73
N GLY A 47 0.78 -10.85 3.18
CA GLY A 47 -0.49 -11.16 2.53
C GLY A 47 -0.45 -11.89 1.19
N ASP A 48 -1.57 -12.54 0.89
CA ASP A 48 -1.88 -13.21 -0.37
C ASP A 48 -0.87 -14.29 -0.75
N VAL A 49 -0.79 -15.29 0.13
CA VAL A 49 0.23 -16.34 0.08
C VAL A 49 -0.03 -17.34 -1.04
N VAL A 50 -1.23 -17.93 -1.07
CA VAL A 50 -1.51 -19.12 -1.90
C VAL A 50 -2.92 -19.09 -2.46
N TRP A 51 -3.11 -19.75 -3.60
CA TRP A 51 -4.42 -19.91 -4.23
C TRP A 51 -5.08 -21.26 -3.90
N ASN A 52 -4.29 -22.24 -3.46
CA ASN A 52 -4.77 -23.57 -3.15
C ASN A 52 -3.95 -24.22 -2.00
N GLU A 53 -4.50 -25.27 -1.42
CA GLU A 53 -3.95 -25.95 -0.25
C GLU A 53 -2.66 -26.73 -0.56
N GLU A 54 -2.52 -27.27 -1.77
CA GLU A 54 -1.29 -27.94 -2.20
C GLU A 54 -0.09 -26.98 -2.08
N GLU A 55 -0.24 -25.75 -2.58
CA GLU A 55 0.80 -24.74 -2.51
C GLU A 55 1.04 -24.25 -1.08
N LEU A 56 0.01 -24.23 -0.22
CA LEU A 56 0.20 -23.94 1.20
C LEU A 56 1.14 -24.97 1.84
N MET A 57 0.89 -26.25 1.62
CA MET A 57 1.73 -27.33 2.15
C MET A 57 3.16 -27.27 1.61
N ARG A 58 3.34 -26.81 0.37
CA ARG A 58 4.68 -26.60 -0.22
C ARG A 58 5.39 -25.39 0.40
N PHE A 59 4.67 -24.31 0.66
CA PHE A 59 5.19 -23.13 1.36
C PHE A 59 5.61 -23.46 2.80
N MET A 60 4.83 -24.27 3.51
CA MET A 60 5.14 -24.65 4.90
C MET A 60 6.44 -25.46 5.03
N LYS A 61 6.85 -26.16 3.97
CA LYS A 61 8.14 -26.87 3.89
C LYS A 61 9.35 -25.95 3.68
N LEU A 62 9.15 -24.65 3.48
CA LEU A 62 10.26 -23.70 3.42
C LEU A 62 10.99 -23.61 4.77
N PRO A 63 12.31 -23.37 4.77
CA PRO A 63 13.05 -23.13 6.01
C PRO A 63 12.60 -21.83 6.69
N GLY A 64 12.89 -21.73 7.99
CA GLY A 64 12.65 -20.54 8.80
C GLY A 64 11.29 -20.51 9.48
N HIS A 65 11.20 -19.65 10.48
CA HIS A 65 9.97 -19.26 11.16
C HIS A 65 9.09 -18.42 10.23
N LYS A 66 7.77 -18.59 10.31
CA LYS A 66 6.84 -18.01 9.35
C LYS A 66 5.86 -17.10 10.07
N VAL A 67 5.83 -15.84 9.67
CA VAL A 67 4.86 -14.84 10.13
C VAL A 67 3.99 -14.44 8.96
N LEU A 68 2.67 -14.44 9.15
CA LEU A 68 1.70 -13.94 8.18
C LEU A 68 1.08 -12.64 8.67
N VAL A 69 1.24 -11.58 7.90
CA VAL A 69 0.38 -10.39 7.96
C VAL A 69 -0.66 -10.56 6.86
N ARG A 70 -1.92 -10.82 7.21
CA ARG A 70 -2.95 -11.30 6.29
C ARG A 70 -3.27 -10.29 5.19
N GLY A 71 -3.39 -10.81 3.96
CA GLY A 71 -3.93 -10.07 2.82
C GLY A 71 -5.43 -10.29 2.61
N ASN A 72 -6.01 -9.58 1.65
CA ASN A 72 -7.45 -9.63 1.38
C ASN A 72 -7.89 -10.96 0.74
N HIS A 73 -6.96 -11.73 0.16
CA HIS A 73 -7.21 -13.08 -0.34
C HIS A 73 -6.94 -14.18 0.71
N ASP A 74 -6.32 -13.85 1.85
CA ASP A 74 -6.05 -14.79 2.94
C ASP A 74 -7.28 -15.02 3.86
N LYS A 75 -8.40 -15.48 3.29
CA LYS A 75 -9.72 -15.50 3.95
C LYS A 75 -9.93 -16.57 5.03
N LYS A 76 -8.94 -17.41 5.32
CA LYS A 76 -9.05 -18.47 6.34
C LYS A 76 -8.84 -17.89 7.75
N SER A 77 -9.28 -18.64 8.75
CA SER A 77 -9.16 -18.22 10.15
C SER A 77 -7.71 -18.24 10.63
N THR A 78 -7.39 -17.45 11.66
CA THR A 78 -6.07 -17.48 12.31
C THR A 78 -5.67 -18.90 12.76
N PRO A 79 -6.55 -19.68 13.45
CA PRO A 79 -6.22 -21.07 13.78
C PRO A 79 -5.85 -21.94 12.57
N TYR A 80 -6.57 -21.82 11.44
CA TYR A 80 -6.25 -22.58 10.23
C TYR A 80 -4.82 -22.35 9.74
N TYR A 81 -4.39 -21.09 9.68
CA TYR A 81 -3.03 -20.75 9.24
C TYR A 81 -1.97 -21.16 10.25
N MET A 82 -2.25 -21.04 11.56
CA MET A 82 -1.32 -21.50 12.59
C MET A 82 -1.17 -23.02 12.57
N GLU A 83 -2.27 -23.77 12.43
CA GLU A 83 -2.26 -25.23 12.28
C GLU A 83 -1.51 -25.69 11.01
N ALA A 84 -1.57 -24.90 9.93
CA ALA A 84 -0.78 -25.17 8.72
C ALA A 84 0.73 -25.04 8.95
N GLY A 85 1.16 -24.20 9.92
CA GLY A 85 2.57 -24.04 10.29
C GLY A 85 3.09 -22.61 10.34
N PHE A 86 2.23 -21.58 10.31
CA PHE A 86 2.63 -20.22 10.64
C PHE A 86 2.81 -20.07 12.17
N ASP A 87 3.93 -19.49 12.61
CA ASP A 87 4.20 -19.23 14.02
C ASP A 87 3.36 -18.06 14.56
N LEU A 88 3.03 -17.10 13.69
CA LEU A 88 2.21 -15.93 14.00
C LEU A 88 1.36 -15.52 12.80
N VAL A 89 0.10 -15.19 13.05
CA VAL A 89 -0.85 -14.69 12.03
C VAL A 89 -1.57 -13.48 12.59
N VAL A 90 -1.43 -12.33 11.93
CA VAL A 90 -1.97 -11.04 12.36
C VAL A 90 -2.53 -10.28 11.17
N ASP A 91 -3.37 -9.28 11.42
CA ASP A 91 -3.84 -8.36 10.36
C ASP A 91 -2.87 -7.19 10.16
N SER A 92 -2.14 -6.81 11.21
CA SER A 92 -1.13 -5.76 11.20
C SER A 92 -0.07 -6.06 12.26
N MET A 93 1.15 -5.59 12.06
CA MET A 93 2.23 -5.70 13.04
C MET A 93 3.03 -4.41 13.10
N MET A 94 3.40 -3.98 14.31
CA MET A 94 4.33 -2.88 14.52
C MET A 94 5.61 -3.41 15.16
N MET A 95 6.76 -3.05 14.61
CA MET A 95 8.07 -3.42 15.17
C MET A 95 8.97 -2.20 15.27
N THR A 96 9.71 -2.13 16.38
CA THR A 96 10.77 -1.12 16.54
C THR A 96 12.12 -1.76 16.24
N LEU A 97 12.76 -1.34 15.15
CA LEU A 97 14.10 -1.79 14.75
C LEU A 97 15.05 -0.60 14.73
N GLN A 98 16.17 -0.67 15.44
CA GLN A 98 17.17 0.42 15.51
C GLN A 98 16.56 1.82 15.80
N GLY A 99 15.49 1.86 16.61
CA GLY A 99 14.82 3.09 17.01
C GLY A 99 13.83 3.67 15.98
N ILE A 100 13.56 2.98 14.86
CA ILE A 100 12.47 3.34 13.95
C ILE A 100 11.26 2.42 14.15
N GLN A 101 10.06 2.99 14.15
CA GLN A 101 8.79 2.27 14.20
C GLN A 101 8.34 1.89 12.79
N ILE A 102 8.29 0.59 12.52
CA ILE A 102 7.91 0.01 11.23
C ILE A 102 6.52 -0.60 11.37
N LEU A 103 5.57 -0.12 10.56
CA LEU A 103 4.23 -0.70 10.42
C LEU A 103 4.21 -1.67 9.24
N PHE A 104 3.89 -2.94 9.51
CA PHE A 104 3.61 -3.95 8.50
C PHE A 104 2.10 -4.10 8.35
N LEU A 105 1.62 -3.84 7.14
CA LEU A 105 0.22 -4.03 6.74
C LEU A 105 0.20 -4.52 5.31
N TYR A 106 -0.75 -5.38 4.93
CA TYR A 106 -0.82 -5.84 3.54
C TYR A 106 -1.22 -4.73 2.57
N VAL A 107 -2.34 -4.06 2.85
CA VAL A 107 -2.81 -2.86 2.14
C VAL A 107 -2.07 -1.65 2.71
N PRO A 108 -1.66 -0.64 1.91
CA PRO A 108 -1.09 0.59 2.44
C PRO A 108 -2.06 1.27 3.44
N GLN A 109 -1.55 1.73 4.57
CA GLN A 109 -2.32 2.51 5.53
C GLN A 109 -2.12 4.01 5.31
N TYR A 110 -3.14 4.69 4.79
CA TYR A 110 -3.14 6.15 4.67
C TYR A 110 -3.08 6.83 6.03
N GLY A 111 -2.36 7.95 6.11
CA GLY A 111 -2.29 8.72 7.35
C GLY A 111 -1.62 7.99 8.51
N HIS A 112 -0.82 6.94 8.25
CA HIS A 112 -0.18 6.18 9.31
C HIS A 112 0.77 7.06 10.14
N THR A 113 0.87 6.79 11.44
CA THR A 113 1.73 7.54 12.36
C THR A 113 3.10 6.90 12.58
N ALA A 114 3.34 5.71 12.02
CA ALA A 114 4.64 5.04 12.08
C ALA A 114 5.72 5.78 11.28
N ASP A 115 6.99 5.52 11.57
CA ASP A 115 8.10 6.11 10.80
C ASP A 115 8.09 5.66 9.35
N ILE A 116 7.64 4.43 9.09
CA ILE A 116 7.47 3.87 7.76
C ILE A 116 6.39 2.77 7.77
N ASN A 117 5.57 2.72 6.72
CA ASN A 117 4.69 1.58 6.43
C ASN A 117 5.30 0.71 5.31
N ILE A 118 5.56 -0.56 5.62
CA ILE A 118 5.94 -1.58 4.65
C ILE A 118 4.68 -2.37 4.30
N HIS A 119 4.37 -2.46 3.00
CA HIS A 119 3.17 -3.12 2.51
C HIS A 119 3.38 -3.79 1.15
N GLY A 120 2.40 -4.56 0.71
CA GLY A 120 2.36 -5.16 -0.63
C GLY A 120 1.15 -4.64 -1.41
N HIS A 121 0.36 -5.58 -1.94
CA HIS A 121 -0.96 -5.41 -2.54
C HIS A 121 -1.01 -4.78 -3.94
N GLN A 122 -0.21 -3.76 -4.18
CA GLN A 122 -0.32 -2.98 -5.41
C GLN A 122 0.32 -3.63 -6.63
N HIS A 123 1.20 -4.64 -6.42
CA HIS A 123 1.99 -5.29 -7.49
C HIS A 123 2.87 -4.35 -8.32
N ASP A 124 3.15 -3.16 -7.80
CA ASP A 124 4.06 -2.18 -8.34
C ASP A 124 4.58 -1.31 -7.17
N LEU A 125 5.41 -0.31 -7.45
CA LEU A 125 6.05 0.48 -6.41
C LEU A 125 5.29 1.77 -6.02
N HIS A 126 4.04 1.94 -6.43
CA HIS A 126 3.30 3.19 -6.20
C HIS A 126 2.94 3.41 -4.73
N TYR A 127 2.69 4.66 -4.37
CA TYR A 127 2.10 5.05 -3.09
C TYR A 127 1.24 6.29 -3.34
N GLU A 128 0.02 6.32 -2.82
CA GLU A 128 -0.93 7.40 -3.12
C GLU A 128 -0.77 8.60 -2.15
N ASP A 129 -0.26 8.34 -0.95
CA ASP A 129 -0.04 9.36 0.07
C ASP A 129 1.43 9.82 0.04
N VAL A 130 1.63 11.00 -0.52
CA VAL A 130 2.97 11.57 -0.70
C VAL A 130 3.57 12.18 0.58
N PHE A 131 2.82 12.20 1.68
CA PHE A 131 3.21 12.84 2.95
C PHE A 131 3.69 11.84 3.99
N HIS A 132 3.14 10.63 3.97
CA HIS A 132 3.59 9.53 4.82
C HIS A 132 4.55 8.62 4.07
N ARG A 133 5.40 7.89 4.82
CA ARG A 133 6.53 7.15 4.26
C ARG A 133 6.19 5.70 4.03
N TYR A 134 6.31 5.28 2.77
CA TYR A 134 6.03 3.91 2.36
C TYR A 134 7.28 3.21 1.83
N TRP A 135 7.39 1.92 2.13
CA TRP A 135 8.20 0.99 1.35
C TRP A 135 7.26 -0.06 0.72
N PRO A 136 6.70 0.24 -0.46
CA PRO A 136 5.86 -0.70 -1.18
C PRO A 136 6.74 -1.86 -1.65
N LEU A 137 6.35 -3.09 -1.35
CA LEU A 137 6.98 -4.31 -1.84
C LEU A 137 6.19 -4.80 -3.06
N ALA A 138 6.88 -4.98 -4.19
CA ALA A 138 6.30 -5.60 -5.36
C ALA A 138 7.15 -6.81 -5.75
N LEU A 139 6.57 -8.01 -5.63
CA LEU A 139 7.29 -9.26 -5.84
C LEU A 139 7.96 -9.32 -7.22
N GLU A 140 7.29 -8.76 -8.22
CA GLU A 140 7.76 -8.61 -9.60
C GLU A 140 9.06 -7.78 -9.68
N HIS A 141 9.18 -6.73 -8.87
CA HIS A 141 10.36 -5.87 -8.75
C HIS A 141 11.46 -6.45 -7.86
N MET A 142 11.09 -7.34 -6.94
CA MET A 142 12.02 -8.09 -6.08
C MET A 142 12.72 -9.23 -6.83
N GLY A 143 12.25 -9.57 -8.03
CA GLY A 143 12.74 -10.70 -8.82
C GLY A 143 12.36 -12.04 -8.22
N ASP A 144 11.11 -12.12 -7.71
CA ASP A 144 10.52 -13.32 -7.11
C ASP A 144 11.32 -13.85 -5.90
N LYS A 145 11.94 -12.96 -5.12
CA LYS A 145 12.82 -13.28 -4.00
C LYS A 145 12.40 -12.57 -2.71
N PRO A 146 12.57 -13.19 -1.54
CA PRO A 146 12.47 -12.47 -0.27
C PRO A 146 13.52 -11.35 -0.19
N LEU A 147 13.16 -10.20 0.40
CA LEU A 147 14.08 -9.12 0.69
C LEU A 147 14.60 -9.20 2.13
N PRO A 148 15.90 -8.98 2.39
CA PRO A 148 16.41 -8.92 3.75
C PRO A 148 15.98 -7.61 4.43
N LEU A 149 15.43 -7.73 5.64
CA LEU A 149 15.27 -6.62 6.57
C LEU A 149 16.42 -6.69 7.60
N ASP A 150 17.64 -6.49 7.09
CA ASP A 150 18.87 -6.50 7.86
C ASP A 150 19.27 -5.10 8.35
N ASP A 151 20.37 -5.00 9.08
CA ASP A 151 20.85 -3.72 9.62
C ASP A 151 21.13 -2.67 8.52
N LYS A 152 21.55 -3.11 7.33
CA LYS A 152 21.81 -2.22 6.20
C LYS A 152 20.50 -1.67 5.63
N THR A 153 19.51 -2.54 5.42
CA THR A 153 18.17 -2.15 4.99
C THR A 153 17.56 -1.18 6.00
N VAL A 154 17.56 -1.51 7.29
CA VAL A 154 17.02 -0.65 8.36
C VAL A 154 17.74 0.70 8.41
N GLY A 155 19.06 0.73 8.21
CA GLY A 155 19.83 1.97 8.09
C GLY A 155 19.38 2.86 6.92
N VAL A 156 19.03 2.26 5.77
CA VAL A 156 18.45 3.00 4.63
C VAL A 156 17.07 3.57 5.00
N LEU A 157 16.18 2.76 5.60
CA LEU A 157 14.86 3.21 6.03
C LEU A 157 14.95 4.38 7.04
N GLN A 158 15.87 4.27 8.00
CA GLN A 158 16.13 5.34 8.97
C GLN A 158 16.61 6.63 8.28
N SER A 159 17.40 6.52 7.21
CA SER A 159 17.85 7.69 6.44
C SER A 159 16.70 8.41 5.74
N TRP A 160 15.66 7.69 5.32
CA TRP A 160 14.44 8.28 4.76
C TRP A 160 13.65 9.02 5.83
N GLY A 161 13.51 8.42 7.02
CA GLY A 161 12.91 9.06 8.19
C GLY A 161 13.58 10.40 8.52
N LYS A 162 14.91 10.42 8.59
CA LYS A 162 15.70 11.62 8.88
C LYS A 162 15.58 12.73 7.82
N ARG A 163 15.29 12.38 6.56
CA ARG A 163 15.14 13.35 5.46
C ARG A 163 13.75 13.98 5.39
N GLY A 164 12.78 13.45 6.13
CA GLY A 164 11.42 14.01 6.17
C GLY A 164 10.65 13.94 4.84
N ARG A 165 11.05 13.06 3.91
CA ARG A 165 10.38 12.89 2.61
C ARG A 165 10.20 11.42 2.23
N ASN A 166 9.27 11.16 1.32
CA ASN A 166 9.17 9.88 0.65
C ASN A 166 10.43 9.55 -0.16
N PRO A 167 10.82 8.26 -0.25
CA PRO A 167 11.90 7.82 -1.10
C PRO A 167 11.54 8.03 -2.57
N SER A 168 12.51 8.44 -3.37
CA SER A 168 12.37 8.44 -4.83
C SER A 168 12.32 7.00 -5.35
N LYS A 169 11.75 6.81 -6.55
CA LYS A 169 11.78 5.50 -7.23
C LYS A 169 13.18 4.91 -7.35
N LYS A 170 14.19 5.76 -7.63
CA LYS A 170 15.60 5.35 -7.66
C LYS A 170 16.08 4.78 -6.32
N GLU A 171 15.65 5.38 -5.21
CA GLU A 171 15.98 4.90 -3.86
C GLU A 171 15.26 3.56 -3.56
N ILE A 172 14.00 3.40 -3.96
CA ILE A 172 13.27 2.13 -3.82
C ILE A 172 13.93 1.04 -4.66
N TYR A 173 14.31 1.31 -5.92
CA TYR A 173 15.01 0.34 -6.78
C TYR A 173 16.35 -0.09 -6.21
N ALA A 174 17.11 0.86 -5.67
CA ALA A 174 18.39 0.58 -5.03
C ALA A 174 18.21 -0.32 -3.79
N LEU A 175 17.03 -0.29 -3.16
CA LEU A 175 16.66 -1.14 -2.04
C LEU A 175 16.02 -2.45 -2.50
N HIS A 176 16.79 -3.22 -3.26
CA HIS A 176 16.46 -4.58 -3.71
C HIS A 176 15.22 -4.73 -4.62
N GLN A 177 14.74 -3.65 -5.22
CA GLN A 177 13.55 -3.67 -6.10
C GLN A 177 13.84 -3.30 -7.58
N GLY A 178 15.11 -3.32 -7.98
CA GLY A 178 15.52 -3.01 -9.35
C GLY A 178 15.47 -4.17 -10.34
N TYR A 179 14.82 -5.30 -10.05
CA TYR A 179 14.91 -6.52 -10.89
C TYR A 179 14.43 -6.29 -12.33
N LEU A 180 13.31 -5.59 -12.50
CA LEU A 180 12.76 -5.26 -13.82
C LEU A 180 13.47 -4.07 -14.50
N GLY A 181 14.47 -3.47 -13.83
CA GLY A 181 15.19 -2.31 -14.33
C GLY A 181 14.44 -1.01 -14.08
N ALA A 182 14.06 -0.33 -15.15
CA ALA A 182 13.43 1.00 -15.08
C ALA A 182 11.95 0.90 -14.69
N ALA A 183 11.44 2.00 -14.12
CA ALA A 183 10.03 2.16 -13.79
C ALA A 183 9.13 1.96 -15.00
N THR A 184 8.06 1.22 -14.81
CA THR A 184 7.00 1.08 -15.80
C THR A 184 5.94 2.16 -15.57
N THR A 185 5.03 2.34 -16.53
CA THR A 185 3.89 3.26 -16.35
C THR A 185 3.09 2.95 -15.09
N ARG A 186 2.94 1.66 -14.71
CA ARG A 186 2.23 1.25 -13.49
C ARG A 186 2.82 1.85 -12.23
N ASP A 187 4.15 1.86 -12.13
CA ASP A 187 4.85 2.47 -11.00
C ASP A 187 4.52 3.95 -10.81
N TYR A 188 4.08 4.65 -11.88
CA TYR A 188 3.78 6.08 -11.85
C TYR A 188 2.30 6.41 -11.68
N ILE A 189 1.38 5.53 -12.08
CA ILE A 189 -0.08 5.79 -12.09
C ILE A 189 -0.58 6.24 -10.70
N GLY A 190 0.02 5.74 -9.62
CA GLY A 190 -0.33 6.10 -8.25
C GLY A 190 0.45 7.26 -7.62
N ASN A 191 1.51 7.81 -8.24
CA ASN A 191 2.23 8.99 -7.69
C ASN A 191 2.00 10.28 -8.49
N THR A 192 1.14 10.22 -9.52
CA THR A 192 0.69 11.40 -10.25
C THR A 192 -0.74 11.71 -9.84
N LYS A 193 -1.03 12.99 -9.60
CA LYS A 193 -2.40 13.47 -9.40
C LYS A 193 -3.30 12.95 -10.52
N ALA A 194 -4.36 12.25 -10.17
CA ALA A 194 -5.36 11.82 -11.15
C ALA A 194 -6.02 13.05 -11.77
N ALA A 195 -6.02 13.13 -13.11
CA ALA A 195 -6.66 14.22 -13.82
C ALA A 195 -8.18 14.16 -13.61
N MET A 196 -8.79 15.22 -13.10
CA MET A 196 -10.23 15.27 -12.84
C MET A 196 -10.96 15.88 -14.05
N PRO A 197 -11.69 15.11 -14.88
CA PRO A 197 -12.39 15.67 -16.04
C PRO A 197 -13.63 16.50 -15.65
N LYS A 198 -14.12 16.36 -14.42
CA LYS A 198 -15.12 17.21 -13.75
C LYS A 198 -14.65 17.45 -12.31
N PRO A 199 -15.15 18.48 -11.61
CA PRO A 199 -14.89 18.61 -10.18
C PRO A 199 -15.48 17.42 -9.39
N LEU A 200 -14.84 17.08 -8.28
CA LEU A 200 -15.49 16.31 -7.22
C LEU A 200 -16.61 17.17 -6.62
N CYS A 201 -17.77 16.57 -6.36
CA CYS A 201 -18.85 17.22 -5.62
C CYS A 201 -19.03 16.52 -4.29
N PHE A 202 -18.92 17.25 -3.20
CA PHE A 202 -19.18 16.78 -1.84
C PHE A 202 -20.47 17.41 -1.32
N TRP A 203 -21.26 16.63 -0.58
CA TRP A 203 -22.46 17.12 0.09
C TRP A 203 -22.28 17.09 1.59
N ALA A 204 -22.51 18.23 2.24
CA ALA A 204 -22.58 18.35 3.69
C ALA A 204 -23.86 17.69 4.24
N ASP A 205 -24.00 17.63 5.57
CA ASP A 205 -25.19 17.08 6.23
C ASP A 205 -26.45 17.93 6.03
N ASP A 206 -26.30 19.24 5.88
CA ASP A 206 -27.36 20.20 5.55
C ASP A 206 -27.75 20.20 4.05
N GLY A 207 -27.06 19.41 3.24
CA GLY A 207 -27.27 19.29 1.79
C GLY A 207 -26.50 20.31 0.95
N THR A 208 -25.69 21.18 1.56
CA THR A 208 -24.84 22.14 0.85
C THR A 208 -23.82 21.42 -0.02
N GLU A 209 -23.63 21.92 -1.24
CA GLU A 209 -22.71 21.37 -2.24
C GLU A 209 -21.35 22.07 -2.19
N HIS A 210 -20.28 21.28 -2.23
CA HIS A 210 -18.90 21.72 -2.22
C HIS A 210 -18.15 21.10 -3.39
N MET A 211 -17.53 21.94 -4.21
CA MET A 211 -16.87 21.50 -5.44
C MET A 211 -15.36 21.60 -5.30
N VAL A 212 -14.65 20.51 -5.57
CA VAL A 212 -13.19 20.48 -5.62
C VAL A 212 -12.77 20.18 -7.05
N GLY A 213 -12.33 21.20 -7.75
CA GLY A 213 -11.86 21.12 -9.12
C GLY A 213 -10.46 20.53 -9.22
N ASN A 214 -10.02 20.29 -10.46
CA ASN A 214 -8.68 19.76 -10.71
C ASN A 214 -7.64 20.64 -10.02
N ASP A 215 -7.67 21.96 -10.20
CA ASP A 215 -6.61 22.85 -9.72
C ASP A 215 -6.65 23.14 -8.21
N ASP A 216 -7.74 22.77 -7.53
CA ASP A 216 -7.89 22.93 -6.08
C ASP A 216 -7.12 21.87 -5.28
N ALA A 217 -6.82 20.72 -5.89
CA ALA A 217 -6.09 19.62 -5.25
C ALA A 217 -4.64 19.53 -5.76
N ALA A 218 -3.68 19.41 -4.85
CA ALA A 218 -2.31 19.07 -5.18
C ALA A 218 -2.16 17.58 -5.52
N CYS A 219 -2.90 16.71 -4.81
CA CYS A 219 -2.99 15.29 -5.07
C CYS A 219 -4.46 14.83 -4.97
N PHE A 220 -4.85 13.93 -5.87
CA PHE A 220 -6.15 13.24 -5.82
C PHE A 220 -5.93 11.79 -6.25
N HIS A 221 -6.30 10.87 -5.37
CA HIS A 221 -6.27 9.43 -5.59
C HIS A 221 -7.56 8.81 -5.06
N TYR A 222 -7.96 7.69 -5.65
CA TYR A 222 -9.09 6.91 -5.19
C TYR A 222 -8.86 5.43 -5.51
N HIS A 223 -9.12 4.56 -4.53
CA HIS A 223 -9.03 3.11 -4.73
C HIS A 223 -9.98 2.42 -3.75
N THR A 224 -10.60 1.32 -4.17
CA THR A 224 -11.38 0.35 -3.36
C THR A 224 -12.11 0.88 -2.10
N GLY A 225 -12.77 2.04 -2.20
CA GLY A 225 -13.57 2.61 -1.11
C GLY A 225 -12.91 3.76 -0.36
N CYS A 226 -11.73 4.19 -0.76
CA CYS A 226 -11.05 5.34 -0.19
C CYS A 226 -10.88 6.43 -1.25
N ILE A 227 -11.02 7.68 -0.82
CA ILE A 227 -10.67 8.88 -1.56
C ILE A 227 -9.63 9.63 -0.74
N PHE A 228 -8.54 10.00 -1.39
CA PHE A 228 -7.46 10.79 -0.82
C PHE A 228 -7.33 12.11 -1.57
N LEU A 229 -7.33 13.20 -0.81
CA LEU A 229 -7.10 14.56 -1.30
C LEU A 229 -5.99 15.21 -0.49
N ALA A 230 -5.10 15.91 -1.19
CA ALA A 230 -4.18 16.85 -0.56
C ALA A 230 -4.40 18.23 -1.15
N MET A 231 -4.66 19.21 -0.30
CA MET A 231 -5.03 20.57 -0.68
C MET A 231 -4.15 21.59 0.05
N GLN A 232 -3.90 22.74 -0.56
CA GLN A 232 -3.33 23.85 0.20
C GLN A 232 -4.33 24.30 1.26
N ARG A 233 -3.85 24.72 2.43
CA ARG A 233 -4.71 25.03 3.58
C ARG A 233 -5.79 26.07 3.26
N ASP A 234 -5.43 27.15 2.61
CA ASP A 234 -6.33 28.23 2.22
C ASP A 234 -7.40 27.75 1.24
N ILE A 235 -7.00 26.95 0.24
CA ILE A 235 -7.94 26.32 -0.70
C ILE A 235 -8.87 25.34 0.04
N PHE A 236 -8.35 24.54 0.97
CA PHE A 236 -9.15 23.64 1.79
C PHE A 236 -10.20 24.43 2.58
N GLU A 237 -9.80 25.47 3.30
CA GLU A 237 -10.69 26.32 4.08
C GLU A 237 -11.77 27.00 3.22
N GLN A 238 -11.45 27.32 1.96
CA GLN A 238 -12.40 27.90 1.02
C GLN A 238 -13.37 26.88 0.40
N GLN A 239 -12.89 25.70 -0.01
CA GLN A 239 -13.68 24.75 -0.80
C GLN A 239 -14.36 23.67 0.05
N LEU A 240 -13.69 23.18 1.10
CA LEU A 240 -14.22 22.11 1.96
C LEU A 240 -14.39 22.55 3.42
N GLY A 241 -13.33 23.04 4.07
CA GLY A 241 -13.36 23.39 5.48
C GLY A 241 -13.56 22.21 6.43
N GLU A 242 -13.51 22.50 7.73
CA GLU A 242 -13.69 21.51 8.80
C GLU A 242 -15.18 21.29 9.08
N GLN A 243 -15.81 20.38 8.32
CA GLN A 243 -17.21 20.00 8.50
C GLN A 243 -17.47 18.55 8.08
N THR A 244 -18.66 18.02 8.36
CA THR A 244 -19.03 16.63 8.04
C THR A 244 -19.63 16.53 6.65
N TYR A 245 -19.07 15.64 5.84
CA TYR A 245 -19.57 15.30 4.51
C TYR A 245 -20.24 13.93 4.51
N THR A 246 -21.39 13.85 3.85
CA THR A 246 -22.24 12.65 3.84
C THR A 246 -22.13 11.87 2.52
N ALA A 247 -21.80 12.55 1.43
CA ALA A 247 -21.65 11.93 0.12
C ALA A 247 -20.61 12.66 -0.74
N VAL A 248 -20.08 11.93 -1.73
CA VAL A 248 -19.13 12.45 -2.72
C VAL A 248 -19.37 11.83 -4.09
N GLN A 249 -19.36 12.66 -5.12
CA GLN A 249 -19.47 12.27 -6.51
C GLN A 249 -18.09 12.34 -7.15
N LEU A 250 -17.62 11.21 -7.67
CA LEU A 250 -16.35 11.10 -8.36
C LEU A 250 -16.37 11.82 -9.72
N PRO A 251 -15.22 12.28 -10.22
CA PRO A 251 -15.15 13.18 -11.37
C PRO A 251 -15.36 12.45 -12.71
N TRP A 252 -15.54 11.14 -12.69
CA TRP A 252 -15.53 10.27 -13.87
C TRP A 252 -16.92 10.09 -14.47
N GLU A 253 -16.95 9.76 -15.76
CA GLU A 253 -18.16 9.36 -16.46
C GLU A 253 -18.28 7.83 -16.53
N GLY A 254 -19.52 7.32 -16.61
CA GLY A 254 -19.82 5.90 -16.77
C GLY A 254 -20.78 5.38 -15.71
N ALA A 255 -21.43 4.24 -16.00
CA ALA A 255 -22.50 3.68 -15.16
C ALA A 255 -22.11 3.41 -13.70
N ARG A 256 -20.81 3.23 -13.41
CA ARG A 256 -20.28 3.08 -12.05
C ARG A 256 -20.23 4.40 -11.28
N PHE A 257 -20.13 5.53 -11.98
CA PHE A 257 -19.94 6.85 -11.39
C PHE A 257 -21.18 7.73 -11.55
N THR A 258 -22.35 7.15 -11.89
CA THR A 258 -23.60 7.92 -12.07
C THR A 258 -24.27 8.35 -10.76
N GLN A 259 -23.87 7.76 -9.63
CA GLN A 259 -24.47 8.03 -8.33
C GLN A 259 -23.39 8.46 -7.33
N PRO A 260 -23.68 9.40 -6.43
CA PRO A 260 -22.78 9.75 -5.34
C PRO A 260 -22.51 8.55 -4.44
N TYR A 261 -21.28 8.48 -3.94
CA TYR A 261 -20.86 7.51 -2.95
C TYR A 261 -21.11 8.07 -1.55
N ARG A 262 -21.72 7.28 -0.68
CA ARG A 262 -21.91 7.66 0.72
C ARG A 262 -20.58 7.62 1.47
N ILE A 263 -20.24 8.70 2.17
CA ILE A 263 -19.08 8.75 3.07
C ILE A 263 -19.46 8.05 4.39
N ILE A 264 -18.62 7.12 4.81
CA ILE A 264 -18.76 6.33 6.05
C ILE A 264 -17.84 6.90 7.13
N GLU A 265 -16.63 7.31 6.74
CA GLU A 265 -15.62 7.86 7.61
C GLU A 265 -14.90 8.99 6.89
N GLN A 266 -14.54 10.05 7.62
CA GLN A 266 -13.71 11.12 7.10
C GLN A 266 -12.65 11.51 8.14
N GLN A 267 -11.46 11.86 7.66
CA GLN A 267 -10.39 12.39 8.48
C GLN A 267 -9.71 13.53 7.72
N ALA A 268 -9.32 14.58 8.45
CA ALA A 268 -8.53 15.68 7.91
C ALA A 268 -7.34 15.97 8.84
N GLY A 269 -6.15 16.13 8.27
CA GLY A 269 -4.90 16.34 9.00
C GLY A 269 -4.05 17.43 8.37
N THR A 270 -3.48 18.30 9.20
CA THR A 270 -2.55 19.33 8.73
C THR A 270 -1.15 18.77 8.57
N VAL A 271 -0.52 19.07 7.43
CA VAL A 271 0.92 18.85 7.22
C VAL A 271 1.61 20.18 6.96
N ARG A 272 2.60 20.50 7.79
CA ARG A 272 3.40 21.73 7.64
C ARG A 272 4.28 21.62 6.40
N SER A 273 4.58 22.75 5.76
CA SER A 273 5.50 22.80 4.61
C SER A 273 6.87 22.19 4.92
N GLU A 274 7.39 22.40 6.14
CA GLU A 274 8.67 21.81 6.59
C GLU A 274 8.68 20.27 6.61
N SER A 275 7.50 19.66 6.75
CA SER A 275 7.29 18.20 6.76
C SER A 275 6.69 17.67 5.46
N SER A 276 6.65 18.51 4.42
CA SER A 276 5.94 18.26 3.17
C SER A 276 6.86 18.53 1.97
N PRO A 277 6.66 17.84 0.83
CA PRO A 277 7.35 18.20 -0.41
C PRO A 277 6.85 19.52 -1.02
N PHE A 278 5.78 20.11 -0.48
CA PHE A 278 5.17 21.35 -0.98
C PHE A 278 5.65 22.58 -0.19
N ALA A 279 5.78 23.71 -0.89
CA ALA A 279 6.24 24.98 -0.31
C ALA A 279 5.23 25.65 0.64
N SER A 280 3.99 25.17 0.70
CA SER A 280 2.87 25.70 1.48
C SER A 280 2.37 24.68 2.50
N ASN A 281 1.63 25.15 3.50
CA ASN A 281 0.92 24.27 4.43
C ASN A 281 -0.17 23.51 3.68
N MET A 282 -0.25 22.21 3.95
CA MET A 282 -1.18 21.30 3.29
C MET A 282 -2.19 20.75 4.30
N VAL A 283 -3.37 20.40 3.81
CA VAL A 283 -4.37 19.59 4.51
C VAL A 283 -4.55 18.31 3.72
N LEU A 284 -4.45 17.18 4.41
CA LEU A 284 -4.75 15.85 3.88
C LEU A 284 -6.15 15.49 4.30
N CYS A 285 -6.98 15.10 3.34
CA CYS A 285 -8.32 14.62 3.58
C CYS A 285 -8.40 13.17 3.10
N TRP A 286 -8.91 12.31 3.97
CA TRP A 286 -9.21 10.92 3.68
C TRP A 286 -10.70 10.68 3.89
N PHE A 287 -11.35 10.06 2.91
CA PHE A 287 -12.76 9.70 2.96
C PHE A 287 -12.90 8.23 2.64
N HIS A 288 -13.50 7.46 3.56
CA HIS A 288 -13.94 6.10 3.29
C HIS A 288 -15.39 6.14 2.80
N VAL A 289 -15.68 5.45 1.70
CA VAL A 289 -16.95 5.49 1.00
C VAL A 289 -17.57 4.11 0.79
N ALA A 290 -18.89 4.03 0.95
CA ALA A 290 -19.66 2.80 0.75
C ALA A 290 -19.84 2.46 -0.73
N GLY A 291 -19.95 1.17 -1.06
CA GLY A 291 -20.40 0.73 -2.39
C GLY A 291 -19.30 0.63 -3.45
N PHE A 292 -18.04 0.92 -3.09
CA PHE A 292 -16.87 0.74 -3.95
C PHE A 292 -16.41 -0.73 -4.00
N ALA A 293 -17.32 -1.68 -4.18
CA ALA A 293 -16.93 -3.08 -4.30
C ALA A 293 -16.20 -3.29 -5.63
N GLY A 294 -14.86 -3.44 -5.56
CA GLY A 294 -14.09 -4.03 -6.66
C GLY A 294 -14.61 -5.43 -6.93
N LYS A 295 -15.04 -5.70 -8.16
CA LYS A 295 -15.14 -7.05 -8.68
C LYS A 295 -13.82 -7.42 -9.32
#